data_AF-A0A955RHK0-F1
#
_entry.id   AF-A0A955RHK0-F1
#
_cell.length_a   1.000
_cell.length_b   1.000
_cell.length_c   1.000
_cell.angle_alpha   90.00
_cell.angle_beta   90.00
_cell.angle_gamma   90.00
#
_symmetry.space_group_name_H-M   'P 1'
#
loop_
_entity.id
_entity.type
_entity.pdbx_description
1 polymer ?
#
loop_
_entity_poly.entity_id
_entity_poly.type
_entity_poly.pdbx_seq_one_letter_code
_entity_poly.pdbx_strand_id
1 'polypeptide(L)'
;MHRAIISAGHTSSDKGAVQGDLEEYKLTRKIADFVIEELKKQDVITLSVPEELDLRSRIDWINNTGYSSTEDDIAIEIHVNDGGLSGIEGWYRDRGQNDSFKLTKSVVDQICTDGNYKYQGVKSEYDHELKQLAFVHFLKPTSALVEVLYIDNPDDAKVLQDDEKLKEIGISIAKGIQNYWKSLKAISAETSNEESKVEKTTEEAKQTEPEIVQTPEPMQMSEDQLPFNDSMPMNDQFDEDDDILDIGSMAAGVAVGSAINNKVQQPTQTPVTPTTPTIPSIPTTQAPQQFNQMPAVQPPIGGYTQITFEERERRRKFIEDLYLKALGRMPSFQDSTYFINNWEGEVNLTLRMLDSQDHADIMQKAIDHDAMLDQIKEKDDMISRLKIEIRDKDGIIENLNGLVIEKNSHIEKLKAEAPDNGDKKMIDGKEVEKNTNEQKFTPPKTLAEKIKDFLSDFF
;
A
#
# COMPACT_ATOMS: atom_id res chain seq x y z
N MET A 1 6.43 -13.13 -12.57
CA MET A 1 7.61 -12.43 -13.10
C MET A 1 7.88 -11.30 -12.13
N HIS A 2 9.12 -11.11 -11.70
CA HIS A 2 9.41 -10.18 -10.61
C HIS A 2 9.17 -8.73 -11.02
N ARG A 3 8.62 -7.92 -10.11
CA ARG A 3 8.36 -6.49 -10.35
C ARG A 3 8.98 -5.64 -9.24
N ALA A 4 9.56 -4.52 -9.64
CA ALA A 4 10.19 -3.56 -8.73
C ALA A 4 9.80 -2.13 -9.07
N ILE A 5 9.52 -1.34 -8.03
CA ILE A 5 9.39 0.12 -8.11
C ILE A 5 10.68 0.72 -7.56
N ILE A 6 11.32 1.59 -8.34
CA ILE A 6 12.53 2.30 -7.92
C ILE A 6 12.17 3.78 -7.75
N SER A 7 12.49 4.31 -6.57
CA SER A 7 12.27 5.69 -6.17
C SER A 7 13.60 6.38 -5.88
N ALA A 8 13.68 7.65 -6.28
CA ALA A 8 14.75 8.55 -5.87
C ALA A 8 14.21 9.46 -4.77
N GLY A 9 14.95 9.55 -3.65
CA GLY A 9 14.67 10.51 -2.59
C GLY A 9 14.69 11.95 -3.11
N HIS A 10 13.93 12.82 -2.43
CA HIS A 10 13.89 14.26 -2.68
C HIS A 10 13.36 14.69 -4.06
N THR A 11 13.39 16.00 -4.35
CA THR A 11 12.84 16.67 -5.56
C THR A 11 13.74 17.84 -5.99
N SER A 12 13.42 18.53 -7.08
CA SER A 12 14.15 19.76 -7.44
C SER A 12 13.86 20.94 -6.48
N SER A 13 12.72 20.92 -5.81
CA SER A 13 12.27 21.95 -4.84
C SER A 13 12.71 21.70 -3.40
N ASP A 14 12.71 20.44 -2.98
CA ASP A 14 13.31 19.95 -1.73
C ASP A 14 14.48 19.07 -2.13
N LYS A 15 15.71 19.59 -2.05
CA LYS A 15 16.89 18.96 -2.66
C LYS A 15 17.49 17.81 -1.85
N GLY A 16 17.01 17.59 -0.63
CA GLY A 16 17.68 16.77 0.36
C GLY A 16 18.97 17.42 0.86
N ALA A 17 19.94 16.59 1.25
CA ALA A 17 21.25 17.05 1.68
C ALA A 17 22.04 17.71 0.51
N VAL A 18 22.78 18.78 0.82
CA VAL A 18 23.55 19.56 -0.17
C VAL A 18 24.93 19.89 0.39
N GLN A 19 25.98 19.53 -0.35
CA GLN A 19 27.37 19.85 0.01
C GLN A 19 28.17 20.29 -1.22
N GLY A 20 28.43 21.59 -1.33
CA GLY A 20 29.07 22.17 -2.51
C GLY A 20 28.18 22.03 -3.74
N ASP A 21 28.71 21.38 -4.79
CA ASP A 21 27.98 21.07 -6.02
C ASP A 21 27.19 19.73 -5.97
N LEU A 22 27.34 18.95 -4.89
CA LEU A 22 26.56 17.75 -4.65
C LEU A 22 25.19 18.10 -4.07
N GLU A 23 24.13 17.63 -4.71
CA GLU A 23 22.75 17.76 -4.28
C GLU A 23 22.12 16.37 -4.31
N GLU A 24 21.64 15.88 -3.17
CA GLU A 24 21.17 14.51 -2.99
C GLU A 24 20.18 14.07 -4.08
N TYR A 25 19.15 14.88 -4.36
CA TYR A 25 18.13 14.54 -5.35
C TYR A 25 18.68 14.25 -6.77
N LYS A 26 19.86 14.79 -7.13
CA LYS A 26 20.53 14.47 -8.40
C LYS A 26 21.27 13.14 -8.35
N LEU A 27 21.88 12.84 -7.21
CA LEU A 27 22.63 11.60 -6.97
C LEU A 27 21.66 10.41 -6.93
N THR A 28 20.57 10.53 -6.18
CA THR A 28 19.54 9.49 -6.04
C THR A 28 18.90 9.15 -7.38
N ARG A 29 18.59 10.15 -8.23
CA ARG A 29 18.10 9.94 -9.61
C ARG A 29 19.11 9.18 -10.48
N LYS A 30 20.39 9.58 -10.51
CA LYS A 30 21.43 8.86 -11.26
C LYS A 30 21.55 7.40 -10.83
N ILE A 31 21.58 7.14 -9.52
CA ILE A 31 21.68 5.77 -9.00
C ILE A 31 20.42 4.98 -9.39
N ALA A 32 19.22 5.56 -9.23
CA ALA A 32 17.96 4.93 -9.60
C ALA A 32 17.91 4.51 -11.09
N ASP A 33 18.37 5.36 -12.00
CA ASP A 33 18.47 5.03 -13.42
C ASP A 33 19.38 3.81 -13.66
N PHE A 34 20.56 3.75 -13.03
CA PHE A 34 21.46 2.60 -13.13
C PHE A 34 20.87 1.32 -12.54
N VAL A 35 20.10 1.40 -11.45
CA VAL A 35 19.34 0.26 -10.89
C VAL A 35 18.31 -0.24 -11.90
N ILE A 36 17.53 0.66 -12.49
CA ILE A 36 16.49 0.34 -13.47
C ILE A 36 17.10 -0.30 -14.72
N GLU A 37 18.20 0.25 -15.25
CA GLU A 37 18.92 -0.31 -16.38
C GLU A 37 19.41 -1.73 -16.10
N GLU A 38 20.00 -1.99 -14.93
CA GLU A 38 20.54 -3.30 -14.58
C GLU A 38 19.43 -4.34 -14.33
N LEU A 39 18.35 -3.98 -13.64
CA LEU A 39 17.20 -4.85 -13.44
C LEU A 39 16.51 -5.23 -14.76
N LYS A 40 16.42 -4.31 -15.73
CA LYS A 40 15.86 -4.58 -17.07
C LYS A 40 16.64 -5.64 -17.85
N LYS A 41 17.97 -5.74 -17.66
CA LYS A 41 18.82 -6.80 -18.27
C LYS A 41 18.54 -8.20 -17.69
N GLN A 42 17.74 -8.27 -16.63
CA GLN A 42 17.49 -9.47 -15.82
C GLN A 42 15.99 -9.85 -15.83
N ASP A 43 15.25 -9.40 -16.85
CA ASP A 43 13.82 -9.66 -17.07
C ASP A 43 12.89 -9.25 -15.91
N VAL A 44 13.27 -8.20 -15.17
CA VAL A 44 12.46 -7.60 -14.09
C VAL A 44 11.58 -6.48 -14.65
N ILE A 45 10.28 -6.51 -14.34
CA ILE A 45 9.36 -5.42 -14.67
C ILE A 45 9.63 -4.26 -13.73
N THR A 46 10.26 -3.20 -14.25
CA THR A 46 10.63 -2.01 -13.48
C THR A 46 9.70 -0.84 -13.75
N LEU A 47 9.40 -0.10 -12.69
CA LEU A 47 8.64 1.14 -12.73
C LEU A 47 9.43 2.24 -12.00
N SER A 48 9.65 3.38 -12.66
CA SER A 48 10.29 4.54 -12.03
C SER A 48 9.23 5.47 -11.45
N VAL A 49 9.47 5.96 -10.23
CA VAL A 49 8.64 7.00 -9.60
C VAL A 49 8.83 8.34 -10.34
N PRO A 50 7.76 9.11 -10.63
CA PRO A 50 7.89 10.44 -11.21
C PRO A 50 8.69 11.40 -10.30
N GLU A 51 9.75 11.97 -10.85
CA GLU A 51 10.85 12.66 -10.17
C GLU A 51 10.48 13.82 -9.23
N GLU A 52 9.35 14.49 -9.45
CA GLU A 52 8.96 15.71 -8.72
C GLU A 52 7.75 15.49 -7.78
N LEU A 53 7.41 14.23 -7.47
CA LEU A 53 6.41 13.93 -6.44
C LEU A 53 7.01 14.11 -5.04
N ASP A 54 6.33 14.90 -4.22
CA ASP A 54 6.58 14.93 -2.77
C ASP A 54 6.30 13.56 -2.13
N LEU A 55 6.80 13.35 -0.91
CA LEU A 55 6.74 12.07 -0.19
C LEU A 55 5.30 11.50 -0.09
N ARG A 56 4.29 12.34 0.12
CA ARG A 56 2.90 11.88 0.22
C ARG A 56 2.36 11.47 -1.15
N SER A 57 2.51 12.36 -2.13
CA SER A 57 2.05 12.16 -3.51
C SER A 57 2.73 10.94 -4.14
N ARG A 58 3.98 10.68 -3.77
CA ARG A 58 4.78 9.50 -4.12
C ARG A 58 4.21 8.23 -3.52
N ILE A 59 3.97 8.18 -2.21
CA ILE A 59 3.35 7.03 -1.52
C ILE A 59 1.98 6.73 -2.14
N ASP A 60 1.15 7.76 -2.35
CA ASP A 60 -0.16 7.63 -2.98
C ASP A 60 -0.04 7.12 -4.43
N TRP A 61 0.91 7.60 -5.22
CA TRP A 61 1.17 7.11 -6.57
C TRP A 61 1.58 5.64 -6.59
N ILE A 62 2.59 5.26 -5.79
CA ILE A 62 3.08 3.87 -5.67
C ILE A 62 1.93 2.94 -5.27
N ASN A 63 1.14 3.32 -4.27
CA ASN A 63 0.03 2.51 -3.77
C ASN A 63 -1.14 2.37 -4.76
N ASN A 64 -1.20 3.18 -5.82
CA ASN A 64 -2.19 3.10 -6.89
C ASN A 64 -1.68 2.37 -8.15
N THR A 65 -0.43 1.89 -8.18
CA THR A 65 0.13 1.11 -9.30
C THR A 65 -0.42 -0.33 -9.40
N GLY A 66 -1.00 -0.85 -8.31
CA GLY A 66 -1.39 -2.27 -8.20
C GLY A 66 -0.24 -3.21 -7.79
N TYR A 67 0.91 -2.68 -7.37
CA TYR A 67 1.98 -3.48 -6.77
C TYR A 67 1.65 -3.80 -5.30
N SER A 68 1.97 -5.02 -4.85
CA SER A 68 1.64 -5.52 -3.50
C SER A 68 2.65 -6.55 -3.01
N SER A 69 2.92 -6.55 -1.70
CA SER A 69 3.77 -7.56 -1.06
C SER A 69 3.21 -8.98 -1.19
N THR A 70 1.91 -9.14 -1.45
CA THR A 70 1.29 -10.46 -1.69
C THR A 70 1.68 -11.09 -3.03
N GLU A 71 2.24 -10.31 -3.95
CA GLU A 71 2.69 -10.75 -5.29
C GLU A 71 4.24 -10.77 -5.40
N ASP A 72 4.96 -10.77 -4.27
CA ASP A 72 6.42 -10.60 -4.14
C ASP A 72 6.99 -9.30 -4.75
N ASP A 73 6.14 -8.27 -4.91
CA ASP A 73 6.55 -6.97 -5.43
C ASP A 73 7.34 -6.16 -4.40
N ILE A 74 8.35 -5.43 -4.89
CA ILE A 74 9.17 -4.56 -4.05
C ILE A 74 9.09 -3.09 -4.44
N ALA A 75 9.37 -2.21 -3.49
CA ALA A 75 9.65 -0.79 -3.72
C ALA A 75 10.92 -0.37 -2.96
N ILE A 76 11.86 0.29 -3.63
CA ILE A 76 13.10 0.79 -3.01
C ILE A 76 13.21 2.29 -3.21
N GLU A 77 13.48 3.03 -2.13
CA GLU A 77 13.89 4.43 -2.18
C GLU A 77 15.37 4.58 -1.89
N ILE A 78 16.04 5.40 -2.69
CA ILE A 78 17.48 5.66 -2.61
C ILE A 78 17.67 7.08 -2.09
N HIS A 79 18.48 7.22 -1.04
CA HIS A 79 18.88 8.47 -0.38
C HIS A 79 20.41 8.57 -0.28
N VAL A 80 20.91 9.75 0.09
CA VAL A 80 22.33 9.99 0.41
C VAL A 80 22.41 10.68 1.77
N ASN A 81 23.16 10.10 2.69
CA ASN A 81 23.15 10.46 4.09
C ASN A 81 23.97 11.74 4.38
N ASP A 82 23.81 12.32 5.57
CA ASP A 82 24.62 13.42 6.10
C ASP A 82 24.92 13.25 7.59
N GLY A 83 25.61 14.22 8.22
CA GLY A 83 25.97 14.15 9.64
C GLY A 83 27.35 13.54 9.93
N GLY A 84 28.24 13.49 8.93
CA GLY A 84 29.69 13.33 9.12
C GLY A 84 30.19 11.92 9.43
N LEU A 85 29.38 10.88 9.18
CA LEU A 85 29.83 9.47 9.23
C LEU A 85 30.36 9.03 7.86
N SER A 86 30.27 7.74 7.52
CA SER A 86 30.67 7.19 6.21
C SER A 86 30.05 5.80 6.06
N GLY A 87 29.72 5.40 4.83
CA GLY A 87 29.24 4.06 4.50
C GLY A 87 27.76 3.95 4.18
N ILE A 88 27.25 2.71 4.16
CA ILE A 88 25.90 2.38 3.71
C ILE A 88 25.04 1.89 4.89
N GLU A 89 23.84 2.44 5.03
CA GLU A 89 22.79 1.87 5.88
C GLU A 89 21.48 1.66 5.12
N GLY A 90 20.55 0.94 5.73
CA GLY A 90 19.22 0.76 5.19
C GLY A 90 18.16 0.70 6.28
N TRP A 91 16.96 1.14 5.91
CA TRP A 91 15.80 1.24 6.77
C TRP A 91 14.68 0.35 6.24
N TYR A 92 14.08 -0.42 7.14
CA TYR A 92 13.04 -1.38 6.82
C TYR A 92 11.76 -1.13 7.64
N ARG A 93 10.62 -1.58 7.08
CA ARG A 93 9.30 -1.47 7.69
C ARG A 93 9.17 -2.40 8.90
N ASP A 94 8.48 -1.93 9.93
CA ASP A 94 8.16 -2.72 11.13
C ASP A 94 9.43 -3.31 11.81
N ARG A 95 9.33 -4.37 12.62
CA ARG A 95 10.43 -4.99 13.38
C ARG A 95 10.72 -6.44 12.95
N GLY A 96 11.91 -6.91 13.34
CA GLY A 96 12.31 -8.31 13.22
C GLY A 96 12.78 -8.68 11.81
N GLN A 97 12.95 -9.98 11.57
CA GLN A 97 13.46 -10.49 10.29
C GLN A 97 12.34 -10.72 9.25
N ASN A 98 11.49 -9.70 9.08
CA ASN A 98 10.43 -9.70 8.06
C ASN A 98 11.02 -9.53 6.65
N ASP A 99 10.17 -9.55 5.62
CA ASP A 99 10.64 -9.51 4.23
C ASP A 99 11.24 -8.15 3.81
N SER A 100 10.79 -7.05 4.42
CA SER A 100 11.39 -5.72 4.27
C SER A 100 12.81 -5.71 4.85
N PHE A 101 13.04 -6.33 6.02
CA PHE A 101 14.38 -6.53 6.58
C PHE A 101 15.27 -7.37 5.64
N LYS A 102 14.77 -8.52 5.15
CA LYS A 102 15.53 -9.41 4.25
C LYS A 102 15.94 -8.71 2.96
N LEU A 103 15.03 -7.96 2.35
CA LEU A 103 15.28 -7.15 1.15
C LEU A 103 16.37 -6.10 1.43
N THR A 104 16.16 -5.28 2.47
CA THR A 104 17.08 -4.20 2.85
C THR A 104 18.47 -4.74 3.19
N LYS A 105 18.55 -5.84 3.94
CA LYS A 105 19.81 -6.52 4.27
C LYS A 105 20.53 -7.05 3.05
N SER A 106 19.82 -7.71 2.13
CA SER A 106 20.42 -8.25 0.90
C SER A 106 20.97 -7.13 -0.01
N VAL A 107 20.30 -5.98 -0.06
CA VAL A 107 20.75 -4.80 -0.81
C VAL A 107 21.96 -4.14 -0.15
N VAL A 108 21.88 -3.79 1.13
CA VAL A 108 22.98 -3.12 1.86
C VAL A 108 24.24 -3.99 1.88
N ASP A 109 24.12 -5.30 2.15
CA ASP A 109 25.25 -6.23 2.14
C ASP A 109 25.95 -6.28 0.78
N GLN A 110 25.18 -6.28 -0.32
CA GLN A 110 25.74 -6.36 -1.67
C GLN A 110 26.50 -5.08 -2.05
N ILE A 111 25.98 -3.90 -1.70
CA ILE A 111 26.67 -2.62 -1.92
C ILE A 111 27.97 -2.56 -1.10
N CYS A 112 27.91 -2.93 0.20
CA CYS A 112 29.09 -2.96 1.06
C CYS A 112 30.14 -3.95 0.54
N THR A 113 29.73 -5.12 0.05
CA THR A 113 30.62 -6.16 -0.44
C THR A 113 31.28 -5.79 -1.77
N ASP A 114 30.52 -5.30 -2.75
CA ASP A 114 31.05 -4.96 -4.07
C ASP A 114 31.98 -3.73 -4.02
N GLY A 115 31.60 -2.70 -3.26
CA GLY A 115 32.35 -1.45 -3.17
C GLY A 115 33.36 -1.36 -2.02
N ASN A 116 33.42 -2.37 -1.15
CA ASN A 116 34.19 -2.35 0.11
C ASN A 116 33.87 -1.12 0.98
N TYR A 117 32.59 -0.71 1.00
CA TYR A 117 32.12 0.40 1.82
C TYR A 117 31.86 -0.03 3.26
N LYS A 118 31.91 0.94 4.19
CA LYS A 118 31.62 0.69 5.60
C LYS A 118 30.14 0.31 5.78
N TYR A 119 29.88 -0.82 6.43
CA TYR A 119 28.52 -1.23 6.80
C TYR A 119 28.07 -0.49 8.07
N GLN A 120 27.04 0.35 7.95
CA GLN A 120 26.48 1.16 9.04
C GLN A 120 25.26 0.50 9.71
N GLY A 121 24.66 -0.51 9.08
CA GLY A 121 23.60 -1.33 9.65
C GLY A 121 22.32 -1.39 8.81
N VAL A 122 21.40 -2.26 9.23
CA VAL A 122 20.01 -2.27 8.75
C VAL A 122 19.11 -2.14 9.97
N LYS A 123 18.27 -1.10 9.98
CA LYS A 123 17.56 -0.60 11.16
C LYS A 123 16.05 -0.56 10.91
N SER A 124 15.26 -0.82 11.97
CA SER A 124 13.81 -0.66 11.87
C SER A 124 13.49 0.83 11.77
N GLU A 125 12.44 1.19 11.02
CA GLU A 125 11.89 2.55 11.04
C GLU A 125 11.57 3.08 12.46
N TYR A 126 11.23 2.20 13.40
CA TYR A 126 10.98 2.57 14.80
C TYR A 126 12.27 2.89 15.58
N ASP A 127 13.44 2.59 15.01
CA ASP A 127 14.73 2.96 15.58
C ASP A 127 15.14 4.36 15.10
N HIS A 128 14.56 4.86 13.99
CA HIS A 128 14.70 6.23 13.51
C HIS A 128 14.14 7.24 14.53
N GLU A 129 14.60 8.50 14.50
CA GLU A 129 14.09 9.53 15.42
C GLU A 129 12.60 9.82 15.25
N LEU A 130 12.13 9.85 13.99
CA LEU A 130 10.72 10.02 13.61
C LEU A 130 9.81 8.84 14.02
N LYS A 131 10.39 7.69 14.40
CA LYS A 131 9.70 6.41 14.72
C LYS A 131 8.84 5.80 13.61
N GLN A 132 8.66 6.47 12.50
CA GLN A 132 7.88 5.99 11.37
C GLN A 132 8.47 6.65 10.10
N LEU A 133 9.07 5.85 9.22
CA LEU A 133 9.66 6.36 7.98
C LEU A 133 8.62 6.16 6.88
N ALA A 134 7.91 7.24 6.54
CA ALA A 134 6.65 7.17 5.80
C ALA A 134 6.75 6.36 4.48
N PHE A 135 7.87 6.44 3.76
CA PHE A 135 8.10 5.63 2.56
C PHE A 135 8.04 4.13 2.86
N VAL A 136 8.78 3.62 3.86
CA VAL A 136 8.71 2.19 4.18
C VAL A 136 7.43 1.82 4.90
N HIS A 137 6.83 2.73 5.68
CA HIS A 137 5.66 2.46 6.50
C HIS A 137 4.36 2.27 5.72
N PHE A 138 4.05 3.19 4.80
CA PHE A 138 2.72 3.32 4.20
C PHE A 138 2.57 2.60 2.86
N LEU A 139 3.62 1.94 2.37
CA LEU A 139 3.57 1.24 1.08
C LEU A 139 2.90 -0.15 1.17
N LYS A 140 2.22 -0.51 0.08
CA LYS A 140 1.65 -1.84 -0.19
C LYS A 140 2.69 -2.89 -0.63
N PRO A 141 3.66 -2.61 -1.54
CA PRO A 141 4.75 -3.54 -1.83
C PRO A 141 5.74 -3.69 -0.66
N THR A 142 6.57 -4.73 -0.71
CA THR A 142 7.67 -4.91 0.25
C THR A 142 8.70 -3.80 0.06
N SER A 143 8.79 -2.90 1.03
CA SER A 143 9.55 -1.66 0.94
C SER A 143 10.96 -1.77 1.50
N ALA A 144 11.88 -0.95 1.00
CA ALA A 144 13.18 -0.66 1.61
C ALA A 144 13.57 0.80 1.33
N LEU A 145 14.31 1.42 2.25
CA LEU A 145 14.99 2.70 2.01
C LEU A 145 16.49 2.48 2.23
N VAL A 146 17.32 2.99 1.32
CA VAL A 146 18.78 2.76 1.32
C VAL A 146 19.51 4.10 1.32
N GLU A 147 20.33 4.30 2.34
CA GLU A 147 21.20 5.46 2.52
C GLU A 147 22.57 5.16 1.93
N VAL A 148 22.89 5.79 0.80
CA VAL A 148 24.10 5.54 0.04
C VAL A 148 25.16 6.60 0.35
N LEU A 149 26.10 6.26 1.23
CA LEU A 149 27.26 7.09 1.58
C LEU A 149 26.86 8.42 2.23
N TYR A 150 27.85 9.19 2.69
CA TYR A 150 27.64 10.47 3.37
C TYR A 150 28.13 11.64 2.52
N ILE A 151 27.22 12.54 2.14
CA ILE A 151 27.50 13.67 1.23
C ILE A 151 28.49 14.69 1.81
N ASP A 152 28.53 14.79 3.14
CA ASP A 152 29.40 15.71 3.89
C ASP A 152 30.74 15.08 4.29
N ASN A 153 30.93 13.78 4.06
CA ASN A 153 32.19 13.08 4.30
C ASN A 153 33.15 13.22 3.09
N PRO A 154 34.40 13.69 3.28
CA PRO A 154 35.31 13.96 2.16
C PRO A 154 35.78 12.76 1.32
N ASP A 155 35.66 11.52 1.82
CA ASP A 155 36.05 10.33 1.07
C ASP A 155 34.86 9.73 0.32
N ASP A 156 33.71 9.61 0.99
CA ASP A 156 32.42 9.25 0.40
C ASP A 156 32.02 10.25 -0.71
N ALA A 157 32.19 11.56 -0.50
CA ALA A 157 31.88 12.59 -1.49
C ALA A 157 32.70 12.46 -2.80
N LYS A 158 33.92 11.88 -2.76
CA LYS A 158 34.69 11.60 -3.99
C LYS A 158 34.05 10.48 -4.81
N VAL A 159 33.46 9.49 -4.14
CA VAL A 159 32.71 8.40 -4.77
C VAL A 159 31.41 8.95 -5.37
N LEU A 160 30.71 9.82 -4.64
CA LEU A 160 29.48 10.48 -5.12
C LEU A 160 29.71 11.44 -6.30
N GLN A 161 30.95 11.91 -6.52
CA GLN A 161 31.34 12.72 -7.67
C GLN A 161 31.72 11.89 -8.92
N ASP A 162 31.87 10.58 -8.80
CA ASP A 162 32.30 9.69 -9.90
C ASP A 162 31.10 8.89 -10.45
N ASP A 163 30.66 9.24 -11.65
CA ASP A 163 29.50 8.62 -12.30
C ASP A 163 29.68 7.11 -12.58
N GLU A 164 30.91 6.61 -12.76
CA GLU A 164 31.13 5.16 -12.86
C GLU A 164 31.02 4.48 -11.48
N LYS A 165 31.30 5.18 -10.38
CA LYS A 165 31.04 4.68 -9.01
C LYS A 165 29.56 4.70 -8.64
N LEU A 166 28.82 5.74 -9.02
CA LEU A 166 27.36 5.75 -8.88
C LEU A 166 26.72 4.57 -9.63
N LYS A 167 27.27 4.22 -10.80
CA LYS A 167 26.85 3.08 -11.63
C LYS A 167 27.24 1.73 -11.04
N GLU A 168 28.45 1.60 -10.47
CA GLU A 168 28.82 0.41 -9.68
C GLU A 168 27.82 0.18 -8.54
N ILE A 169 27.46 1.23 -7.79
CA ILE A 169 26.47 1.17 -6.70
C ILE A 169 25.08 0.75 -7.22
N GLY A 170 24.59 1.35 -8.30
CA GLY A 170 23.31 0.99 -8.90
C GLY A 170 23.25 -0.48 -9.35
N ILE A 171 24.35 -0.99 -9.92
CA ILE A 171 24.50 -2.41 -10.26
C ILE A 171 24.49 -3.29 -9.00
N SER A 172 25.14 -2.87 -7.91
CA SER A 172 25.15 -3.60 -6.63
C SER A 172 23.76 -3.66 -5.98
N ILE A 173 22.98 -2.58 -6.02
CA ILE A 173 21.58 -2.57 -5.58
C ILE A 173 20.76 -3.60 -6.37
N ALA A 174 20.87 -3.60 -7.71
CA ALA A 174 20.16 -4.55 -8.56
C ALA A 174 20.55 -6.01 -8.30
N LYS A 175 21.84 -6.30 -8.06
CA LYS A 175 22.30 -7.64 -7.61
C LYS A 175 21.70 -8.03 -6.25
N GLY A 176 21.64 -7.10 -5.29
CA GLY A 176 21.08 -7.34 -3.97
C GLY A 176 19.59 -7.69 -4.02
N ILE A 177 18.83 -6.98 -4.85
CA ILE A 177 17.42 -7.29 -5.18
C ILE A 177 17.28 -8.72 -5.73
N GLN A 178 18.13 -9.13 -6.69
CA GLN A 178 18.09 -10.50 -7.22
C GLN A 178 18.43 -11.56 -6.17
N ASN A 179 19.39 -11.28 -5.29
CA ASN A 179 19.81 -12.20 -4.25
C ASN A 179 18.70 -12.40 -3.20
N TYR A 180 17.96 -11.33 -2.86
CA TYR A 180 16.73 -11.42 -2.08
C TYR A 180 15.70 -12.37 -2.71
N TRP A 181 15.31 -12.16 -3.97
CA TRP A 181 14.33 -13.05 -4.62
C TRP A 181 14.82 -14.49 -4.81
N LYS A 182 16.13 -14.72 -4.96
CA LYS A 182 16.70 -16.08 -4.96
C LYS A 182 16.56 -16.74 -3.58
N SER A 183 16.75 -15.96 -2.50
CA SER A 183 16.64 -16.47 -1.13
C SER A 183 15.22 -16.92 -0.79
N LEU A 184 14.19 -16.17 -1.24
CA LEU A 184 12.78 -16.58 -1.08
C LEU A 184 12.50 -17.94 -1.74
N LYS A 185 13.03 -18.14 -2.95
CA LYS A 185 12.87 -19.40 -3.70
C LYS A 185 13.56 -20.57 -3.00
N ALA A 186 14.76 -20.36 -2.46
CA ALA A 186 15.47 -21.39 -1.70
C ALA A 186 14.67 -21.83 -0.46
N ILE A 187 14.14 -20.88 0.31
CA ILE A 187 13.29 -21.15 1.47
C ILE A 187 12.05 -21.95 1.06
N SER A 188 11.34 -21.55 0.00
CA SER A 188 10.15 -22.28 -0.46
C SER A 188 10.45 -23.72 -0.92
N ALA A 189 11.64 -23.96 -1.50
CA ALA A 189 12.08 -25.28 -1.89
C ALA A 189 12.47 -26.14 -0.66
N GLU A 190 13.01 -25.55 0.41
CA GLU A 190 13.33 -26.26 1.64
C GLU A 190 12.07 -26.63 2.42
N THR A 191 11.11 -25.70 2.59
CA THR A 191 9.83 -25.97 3.28
C THR A 191 9.02 -27.07 2.59
N SER A 192 8.89 -27.04 1.26
CA SER A 192 8.19 -28.09 0.50
C SER A 192 8.89 -29.47 0.56
N ASN A 193 10.21 -29.52 0.78
CA ASN A 193 10.95 -30.76 1.01
C ASN A 193 10.82 -31.29 2.46
N GLU A 194 10.49 -30.45 3.45
CA GLU A 194 10.15 -30.92 4.80
C GLU A 194 8.69 -31.38 4.89
N GLU A 195 7.74 -30.64 4.32
CA GLU A 195 6.31 -31.02 4.31
C GLU A 195 6.09 -32.37 3.60
N SER A 196 6.68 -32.57 2.42
CA SER A 196 6.62 -33.85 1.69
C SER A 196 7.35 -35.02 2.38
N LYS A 197 8.18 -34.73 3.39
CA LYS A 197 8.85 -35.73 4.24
C LYS A 197 8.00 -36.11 5.45
N VAL A 198 7.21 -35.16 5.99
CA VAL A 198 6.21 -35.39 7.04
C VAL A 198 4.98 -36.12 6.51
N GLU A 199 4.54 -35.80 5.28
CA GLU A 199 3.39 -36.48 4.67
C GLU A 199 3.70 -37.95 4.37
N LYS A 200 4.92 -38.25 3.88
CA LYS A 200 5.40 -39.63 3.66
C LYS A 200 5.49 -40.48 4.93
N THR A 201 5.94 -39.92 6.05
CA THR A 201 5.95 -40.65 7.33
C THR A 201 4.56 -40.82 7.94
N THR A 202 3.56 -40.06 7.48
CA THR A 202 2.17 -40.18 7.95
C THR A 202 1.39 -41.22 7.14
N GLU A 203 1.71 -41.46 5.87
CA GLU A 203 1.11 -42.55 5.09
C GLU A 203 1.61 -43.95 5.51
N GLU A 204 2.90 -44.13 5.80
CA GLU A 204 3.42 -45.43 6.27
C GLU A 204 2.89 -45.83 7.66
N ALA A 205 2.47 -44.86 8.49
CA ALA A 205 1.93 -45.11 9.83
C ALA A 205 0.46 -45.59 9.85
N LYS A 206 -0.23 -45.66 8.70
CA LYS A 206 -1.68 -45.99 8.64
C LYS A 206 -2.00 -47.43 8.26
N GLN A 207 -0.99 -48.31 8.24
CA GLN A 207 -1.14 -49.76 8.05
C GLN A 207 -0.45 -50.58 9.15
N THR A 208 -0.86 -50.42 10.41
CA THR A 208 -0.86 -51.51 11.41
C THR A 208 -1.63 -51.10 12.68
N GLU A 209 -2.53 -51.98 13.13
CA GLU A 209 -3.17 -51.94 14.45
C GLU A 209 -3.17 -53.38 15.02
N PRO A 210 -3.33 -53.61 16.33
CA PRO A 210 -2.16 -54.02 17.13
C PRO A 210 -2.32 -55.40 17.79
N GLU A 211 -1.21 -55.95 18.30
CA GLU A 211 -1.23 -57.11 19.19
C GLU A 211 -0.64 -56.77 20.58
N ILE A 212 -1.36 -57.17 21.63
CA ILE A 212 -1.13 -56.77 23.02
C ILE A 212 -0.33 -57.87 23.74
N VAL A 213 0.84 -57.54 24.32
CA VAL A 213 1.52 -58.40 25.30
C VAL A 213 2.03 -57.57 26.50
N GLN A 214 2.09 -58.23 27.65
CA GLN A 214 2.07 -57.66 29.01
C GLN A 214 3.41 -57.10 29.53
N THR A 215 3.29 -56.21 30.52
CA THR A 215 4.35 -55.71 31.43
C THR A 215 4.94 -56.80 32.33
N PRO A 216 6.13 -56.56 32.91
CA PRO A 216 6.17 -56.48 34.38
C PRO A 216 6.94 -55.26 34.97
N GLU A 217 6.94 -55.20 36.30
CA GLU A 217 7.13 -54.06 37.22
C GLU A 217 8.56 -53.49 37.43
N PRO A 218 8.70 -52.30 38.08
CA PRO A 218 9.97 -51.59 38.26
C PRO A 218 10.75 -51.93 39.54
N MET A 219 12.03 -51.58 39.58
CA MET A 219 12.85 -51.51 40.81
C MET A 219 13.51 -50.12 40.95
N GLN A 220 13.71 -49.71 42.21
CA GLN A 220 13.97 -48.33 42.64
C GLN A 220 15.47 -47.96 42.77
N MET A 221 15.70 -46.73 43.29
CA MET A 221 16.92 -46.15 43.90
C MET A 221 17.86 -45.42 42.92
N SER A 222 18.38 -44.22 43.22
CA SER A 222 18.25 -43.37 44.43
C SER A 222 18.50 -41.88 44.12
N GLU A 223 17.98 -41.00 44.97
CA GLU A 223 18.20 -39.54 44.96
C GLU A 223 19.62 -39.13 45.38
N ASP A 224 20.08 -37.96 44.95
CA ASP A 224 20.81 -37.05 45.85
C ASP A 224 20.78 -35.56 45.38
N GLN A 225 20.31 -34.70 46.29
CA GLN A 225 20.65 -33.27 46.47
C GLN A 225 20.27 -32.17 45.43
N LEU A 226 19.06 -31.64 45.63
CA LEU A 226 18.69 -30.20 45.59
C LEU A 226 19.45 -29.40 46.71
N PRO A 227 19.55 -28.04 46.75
CA PRO A 227 18.44 -27.03 46.75
C PRO A 227 18.84 -25.65 46.11
N PHE A 228 18.22 -24.46 46.29
CA PHE A 228 16.98 -23.89 46.89
C PHE A 228 16.47 -22.83 45.86
N ASN A 229 15.18 -22.71 45.50
CA ASN A 229 14.03 -22.06 46.17
C ASN A 229 14.06 -20.53 46.33
N ASP A 230 13.09 -19.84 45.71
CA ASP A 230 12.04 -18.99 46.32
C ASP A 230 11.04 -18.61 45.19
N SER A 231 9.71 -18.81 45.27
CA SER A 231 8.68 -18.33 46.22
C SER A 231 8.45 -16.80 46.14
N MET A 232 7.23 -16.25 45.96
CA MET A 232 5.89 -16.79 45.60
C MET A 232 5.01 -15.60 45.06
N PRO A 233 3.64 -15.60 44.98
CA PRO A 233 2.93 -15.00 43.84
C PRO A 233 2.16 -13.69 44.18
N MET A 234 1.43 -13.15 43.18
CA MET A 234 0.13 -12.52 43.41
C MET A 234 -0.88 -12.88 42.30
N ASN A 235 -2.15 -12.92 42.71
CA ASN A 235 -3.35 -13.28 41.94
C ASN A 235 -4.28 -12.06 41.91
N ASP A 236 -5.07 -11.92 40.85
CA ASP A 236 -6.42 -11.30 40.79
C ASP A 236 -6.82 -11.26 39.29
N GLN A 237 -7.58 -12.23 38.77
CA GLN A 237 -9.06 -12.27 38.79
C GLN A 237 -9.74 -10.96 38.34
N PHE A 238 -10.26 -10.98 37.12
CA PHE A 238 -11.61 -10.48 36.81
C PHE A 238 -12.21 -11.35 35.70
N ASP A 239 -13.48 -11.70 35.87
CA ASP A 239 -14.17 -12.76 35.13
C ASP A 239 -14.80 -12.29 33.80
N GLU A 240 -15.41 -13.27 33.13
CA GLU A 240 -16.09 -13.26 31.84
C GLU A 240 -17.31 -12.31 31.80
N ASP A 241 -17.73 -11.85 30.61
CA ASP A 241 -19.02 -12.28 30.01
C ASP A 241 -19.41 -11.57 28.68
N ASP A 242 -20.30 -12.25 27.96
CA ASP A 242 -21.27 -11.81 26.93
C ASP A 242 -20.86 -11.56 25.45
N ASP A 243 -21.25 -12.59 24.67
CA ASP A 243 -22.13 -12.54 23.48
C ASP A 243 -21.57 -12.47 22.05
N ILE A 244 -21.38 -13.67 21.52
CA ILE A 244 -21.47 -14.05 20.10
C ILE A 244 -22.94 -14.05 19.66
N LEU A 245 -23.26 -13.45 18.51
CA LEU A 245 -24.49 -13.76 17.77
C LEU A 245 -24.22 -14.13 16.30
N ASP A 246 -24.34 -15.43 16.04
CA ASP A 246 -24.53 -16.04 14.73
C ASP A 246 -26.01 -15.93 14.30
N ILE A 247 -26.27 -15.53 13.05
CA ILE A 247 -27.53 -15.82 12.35
C ILE A 247 -27.28 -16.08 10.86
N GLY A 248 -27.05 -17.34 10.51
CA GLY A 248 -27.05 -17.80 9.12
C GLY A 248 -28.44 -17.94 8.48
N SER A 249 -28.45 -17.96 7.13
CA SER A 249 -29.34 -18.75 6.26
C SER A 249 -30.86 -18.79 6.53
N MET A 250 -31.65 -18.26 5.59
CA MET A 250 -32.81 -18.99 5.03
C MET A 250 -33.09 -18.62 3.56
N ALA A 251 -33.58 -19.59 2.79
CA ALA A 251 -33.93 -19.47 1.37
C ALA A 251 -35.29 -20.15 1.07
N ALA A 252 -35.80 -19.89 -0.14
CA ALA A 252 -37.00 -20.47 -0.81
C ALA A 252 -38.38 -19.84 -0.51
N GLY A 253 -39.24 -19.65 -1.53
CA GLY A 253 -40.62 -19.20 -1.29
C GLY A 253 -41.57 -18.69 -2.40
N VAL A 254 -41.37 -18.94 -3.71
CA VAL A 254 -42.43 -19.02 -4.77
C VAL A 254 -43.55 -17.94 -4.88
N ALA A 255 -43.33 -16.99 -5.81
CA ALA A 255 -44.12 -16.65 -7.03
C ALA A 255 -45.61 -16.15 -7.07
N VAL A 256 -45.85 -15.40 -8.18
CA VAL A 256 -47.11 -15.07 -8.93
C VAL A 256 -47.91 -13.82 -8.54
N GLY A 257 -48.12 -12.87 -9.49
CA GLY A 257 -49.20 -11.86 -9.31
C GLY A 257 -49.34 -10.56 -10.12
N SER A 258 -49.04 -10.50 -11.44
CA SER A 258 -49.64 -9.54 -12.41
C SER A 258 -49.43 -7.99 -12.38
N ALA A 259 -49.48 -7.44 -13.60
CA ALA A 259 -50.01 -6.12 -14.02
C ALA A 259 -49.17 -4.82 -13.88
N ILE A 260 -48.32 -4.61 -14.89
CA ILE A 260 -48.30 -3.42 -15.79
C ILE A 260 -48.99 -2.13 -15.29
N ASN A 261 -48.22 -1.05 -15.06
CA ASN A 261 -48.52 0.23 -15.72
C ASN A 261 -47.31 1.18 -15.82
N ASN A 262 -47.09 1.74 -17.00
CA ASN A 262 -46.13 2.82 -17.23
C ASN A 262 -46.75 4.17 -16.83
N LYS A 263 -46.07 4.96 -15.99
CA LYS A 263 -46.24 6.41 -16.01
C LYS A 263 -44.98 7.16 -15.57
N VAL A 264 -44.31 7.76 -16.56
CA VAL A 264 -43.26 8.75 -16.35
C VAL A 264 -43.88 9.98 -15.70
N GLN A 265 -43.38 10.37 -14.51
CA GLN A 265 -43.56 11.72 -13.96
C GLN A 265 -42.25 12.17 -13.31
N GLN A 266 -41.75 13.33 -13.75
CA GLN A 266 -40.65 14.04 -13.10
C GLN A 266 -41.13 14.61 -11.75
N PRO A 267 -40.33 14.53 -10.67
CA PRO A 267 -40.52 15.37 -9.49
C PRO A 267 -40.07 16.80 -9.80
N THR A 268 -40.99 17.74 -9.64
CA THR A 268 -40.76 19.18 -9.80
C THR A 268 -39.85 19.70 -8.68
N GLN A 269 -38.89 20.57 -9.00
CA GLN A 269 -38.11 21.27 -7.98
C GLN A 269 -38.98 22.32 -7.27
N THR A 270 -39.05 22.25 -5.94
CA THR A 270 -39.51 23.35 -5.08
C THR A 270 -38.37 23.73 -4.13
N PRO A 271 -37.97 25.00 -4.03
CA PRO A 271 -36.84 25.41 -3.21
C PRO A 271 -37.21 25.37 -1.73
N VAL A 272 -36.50 24.55 -0.96
CA VAL A 272 -36.65 24.49 0.50
C VAL A 272 -35.53 25.35 1.12
N THR A 273 -35.89 26.51 1.66
CA THR A 273 -34.96 27.35 2.42
C THR A 273 -34.61 26.68 3.75
N PRO A 274 -33.32 26.48 4.09
CA PRO A 274 -32.94 25.96 5.39
C PRO A 274 -33.14 27.03 6.48
N THR A 275 -33.99 26.75 7.46
CA THR A 275 -34.12 27.57 8.67
C THR A 275 -33.05 27.18 9.68
N THR A 276 -32.02 28.02 9.83
CA THR A 276 -30.98 27.86 10.85
C THR A 276 -31.57 28.07 12.27
N PRO A 277 -31.34 27.16 13.24
CA PRO A 277 -31.73 27.42 14.62
C PRO A 277 -30.86 28.53 15.23
N THR A 278 -31.49 29.51 15.84
CA THR A 278 -30.80 30.69 16.41
C THR A 278 -30.31 30.39 17.83
N ILE A 279 -28.98 30.35 18.02
CA ILE A 279 -28.35 30.24 19.34
C ILE A 279 -28.20 31.65 19.96
N PRO A 280 -28.41 31.85 21.28
CA PRO A 280 -28.32 33.18 21.90
C PRO A 280 -26.93 33.81 21.78
N SER A 281 -26.89 35.12 21.51
CA SER A 281 -25.64 35.87 21.35
C SER A 281 -24.91 36.07 22.68
N ILE A 282 -23.68 35.56 22.78
CA ILE A 282 -22.71 35.87 23.85
C ILE A 282 -21.76 36.98 23.32
N PRO A 283 -21.26 37.92 24.15
CA PRO A 283 -20.58 39.11 23.64
C PRO A 283 -19.30 38.82 22.85
N THR A 284 -19.14 39.50 21.72
CA THR A 284 -17.98 39.39 20.83
C THR A 284 -16.71 39.95 21.49
N THR A 285 -15.69 39.12 21.67
CA THR A 285 -14.30 39.56 21.86
C THR A 285 -13.35 38.74 20.99
N GLN A 286 -12.85 39.41 19.94
CA GLN A 286 -11.83 38.96 18.99
C GLN A 286 -12.26 37.84 18.01
N ALA A 287 -11.75 37.93 16.78
CA ALA A 287 -11.91 36.89 15.77
C ALA A 287 -10.94 35.72 16.06
N PRO A 288 -11.31 34.46 15.74
CA PRO A 288 -10.42 33.32 15.93
C PRO A 288 -9.12 33.54 15.15
N GLN A 289 -7.98 33.41 15.83
CA GLN A 289 -6.66 33.53 15.21
C GLN A 289 -6.11 32.14 14.89
N GLN A 290 -5.48 32.02 13.72
CA GLN A 290 -4.64 30.85 13.41
C GLN A 290 -3.44 30.83 14.35
N PHE A 291 -3.09 29.66 14.88
CA PHE A 291 -2.00 29.55 15.85
C PHE A 291 -0.64 29.90 15.24
N ASN A 292 -0.47 29.72 13.92
CA ASN A 292 0.72 30.15 13.17
C ASN A 292 0.89 31.68 13.03
N GLN A 293 0.00 32.52 13.60
CA GLN A 293 0.09 33.99 13.53
C GLN A 293 0.34 34.66 14.89
N MET A 294 1.03 33.99 15.82
CA MET A 294 1.38 34.62 17.11
C MET A 294 2.36 35.78 16.95
N PRO A 295 2.17 36.89 17.69
CA PRO A 295 3.06 38.04 17.62
C PRO A 295 4.46 37.71 18.13
N ALA A 296 5.48 38.26 17.49
CA ALA A 296 6.87 38.09 17.90
C ALA A 296 7.09 38.57 19.35
N VAL A 297 7.56 37.66 20.20
CA VAL A 297 7.73 37.92 21.64
C VAL A 297 8.91 38.86 21.89
N GLN A 298 8.62 40.12 22.26
CA GLN A 298 9.57 40.88 23.06
C GLN A 298 9.55 40.33 24.50
N PRO A 299 10.71 40.12 25.14
CA PRO A 299 10.75 39.59 26.51
C PRO A 299 10.09 40.61 27.47
N PRO A 300 9.16 40.18 28.35
CA PRO A 300 8.47 41.08 29.25
C PRO A 300 9.43 41.69 30.27
N ILE A 301 9.39 43.03 30.39
CA ILE A 301 10.15 43.75 31.41
C ILE A 301 9.43 43.63 32.76
N GLY A 302 9.86 42.67 33.57
CA GLY A 302 9.61 42.67 35.02
C GLY A 302 9.08 41.36 35.60
N GLY A 303 9.70 40.92 36.70
CA GLY A 303 9.08 39.98 37.64
C GLY A 303 9.23 38.49 37.32
N TYR A 304 10.45 37.98 37.22
CA TYR A 304 10.68 36.52 37.24
C TYR A 304 10.36 35.93 38.63
N THR A 305 9.13 35.49 38.85
CA THR A 305 8.89 34.38 39.78
C THR A 305 9.64 33.16 39.26
N GLN A 306 10.54 32.61 40.09
CA GLN A 306 11.38 31.46 39.75
C GLN A 306 10.52 30.19 39.68
N ILE A 307 9.87 29.97 38.54
CA ILE A 307 9.22 28.69 38.21
C ILE A 307 10.32 27.63 38.20
N THR A 308 10.12 26.53 38.93
CA THR A 308 11.12 25.47 39.01
C THR A 308 11.28 24.78 37.65
N PHE A 309 12.46 24.21 37.39
CA PHE A 309 12.71 23.41 36.18
C PHE A 309 11.65 22.32 35.99
N GLU A 310 11.22 21.69 37.08
CA GLU A 310 10.24 20.59 37.10
C GLU A 310 8.80 21.06 36.78
N GLU A 311 8.40 22.27 37.20
CA GLU A 311 7.13 22.88 36.79
C GLU A 311 7.15 23.29 35.32
N ARG A 312 8.28 23.81 34.83
CA ARG A 312 8.46 24.16 33.41
C ARG A 312 8.42 22.93 32.50
N GLU A 313 8.97 21.81 32.97
CA GLU A 313 8.94 20.52 32.28
C GLU A 313 7.53 19.93 32.23
N ARG A 314 6.83 19.89 33.38
CA ARG A 314 5.41 19.49 33.44
C ARG A 314 4.54 20.32 32.51
N ARG A 315 4.75 21.65 32.48
CA ARG A 315 4.01 22.55 31.61
C ARG A 315 4.29 22.30 30.13
N ARG A 316 5.53 22.04 29.73
CA ARG A 316 5.86 21.66 28.34
C ARG A 316 5.12 20.39 27.92
N LYS A 317 5.20 19.33 28.74
CA LYS A 317 4.54 18.05 28.45
C LYS A 317 3.02 18.18 28.34
N PHE A 318 2.40 19.03 29.17
CA PHE A 318 0.97 19.35 29.05
C PHE A 318 0.64 20.04 27.71
N ILE A 319 1.46 21.01 27.28
CA ILE A 319 1.26 21.70 26.00
C ILE A 319 1.39 20.70 24.84
N GLU A 320 2.41 19.84 24.84
CA GLU A 320 2.61 18.81 23.82
C GLU A 320 1.42 17.84 23.71
N ASP A 321 0.97 17.29 24.83
CA ASP A 321 -0.19 16.37 24.91
C ASP A 321 -1.49 17.04 24.43
N LEU A 322 -1.71 18.31 24.80
CA LEU A 322 -2.88 19.07 24.40
C LEU A 322 -2.87 19.38 22.89
N TYR A 323 -1.72 19.75 22.31
CA TYR A 323 -1.56 19.97 20.87
C TYR A 323 -1.83 18.70 20.06
N LEU A 324 -1.31 17.55 20.53
CA LEU A 324 -1.58 16.25 19.92
C LEU A 324 -3.07 15.89 19.96
N LYS A 325 -3.73 16.10 21.10
CA LYS A 325 -5.16 15.76 21.28
C LYS A 325 -6.12 16.70 20.55
N ALA A 326 -5.84 18.00 20.51
CA ALA A 326 -6.72 19.00 19.93
C ALA A 326 -6.44 19.23 18.42
N LEU A 327 -5.19 19.16 17.99
CA LEU A 327 -4.77 19.54 16.63
C LEU A 327 -4.04 18.43 15.85
N GLY A 328 -3.85 17.24 16.43
CA GLY A 328 -3.20 16.11 15.76
C GLY A 328 -1.73 16.35 15.37
N ARG A 329 -1.10 17.41 15.88
CA ARG A 329 0.29 17.82 15.57
C ARG A 329 1.04 18.17 16.84
N MET A 330 2.38 18.13 16.80
CA MET A 330 3.18 18.72 17.87
C MET A 330 3.15 20.26 17.84
N PRO A 331 3.35 20.92 18.99
CA PRO A 331 3.54 22.38 19.04
C PRO A 331 4.82 22.76 18.30
N SER A 332 4.79 23.87 17.56
CA SER A 332 6.02 24.45 17.01
C SER A 332 6.94 24.96 18.13
N PHE A 333 8.21 25.23 17.81
CA PHE A 333 9.13 25.86 18.77
C PHE A 333 8.61 27.23 19.25
N GLN A 334 7.91 27.96 18.38
CA GLN A 334 7.29 29.26 18.71
C GLN A 334 6.09 29.08 19.64
N ASP A 335 5.18 28.14 19.34
CA ASP A 335 4.05 27.76 20.18
C ASP A 335 4.51 27.36 21.59
N SER A 336 5.45 26.41 21.66
CA SER A 336 6.01 25.89 22.91
C SER A 336 6.66 27.01 23.73
N THR A 337 7.49 27.85 23.10
CA THR A 337 8.12 29.01 23.76
C THR A 337 7.08 30.01 24.26
N TYR A 338 6.02 30.28 23.49
CA TYR A 338 4.96 31.21 23.88
C TYR A 338 4.18 30.70 25.09
N PHE A 339 3.68 29.45 25.07
CA PHE A 339 2.84 28.90 26.16
C PHE A 339 3.61 28.43 27.41
N ILE A 340 4.93 28.25 27.31
CA ILE A 340 5.80 28.05 28.47
C ILE A 340 6.05 29.39 29.18
N ASN A 341 6.19 30.50 28.44
CA ASN A 341 6.55 31.79 29.03
C ASN A 341 5.31 32.63 29.41
N ASN A 342 4.21 32.53 28.66
CA ASN A 342 2.91 33.12 29.01
C ASN A 342 2.09 32.09 29.80
N TRP A 343 2.13 32.21 31.13
CA TRP A 343 1.44 31.30 32.04
C TRP A 343 -0.08 31.50 32.00
N GLU A 344 -0.74 30.80 31.09
CA GLU A 344 -2.19 30.70 30.99
C GLU A 344 -2.71 29.43 31.68
N GLY A 345 -3.83 29.51 32.40
CA GLY A 345 -4.43 28.33 33.03
C GLY A 345 -4.74 27.23 32.00
N GLU A 346 -4.52 25.96 32.38
CA GLU A 346 -4.70 24.79 31.50
C GLU A 346 -6.06 24.79 30.78
N VAL A 347 -7.14 25.06 31.52
CA VAL A 347 -8.51 25.16 30.97
C VAL A 347 -8.62 26.22 29.87
N ASN A 348 -8.04 27.41 30.07
CA ASN A 348 -8.12 28.50 29.09
C ASN A 348 -7.30 28.19 27.84
N LEU A 349 -6.16 27.51 28.00
CA LEU A 349 -5.34 27.07 26.87
C LEU A 349 -6.06 25.99 26.04
N THR A 350 -6.71 25.02 26.70
CA THR A 350 -7.56 24.02 26.05
C THR A 350 -8.70 24.67 25.26
N LEU A 351 -9.43 25.60 25.89
CA LEU A 351 -10.51 26.33 25.21
C LEU A 351 -10.00 27.09 23.98
N ARG A 352 -8.86 27.80 24.08
CA ARG A 352 -8.28 28.50 22.92
C ARG A 352 -7.88 27.57 21.78
N MET A 353 -7.42 26.35 22.05
CA MET A 353 -7.13 25.38 20.98
C MET A 353 -8.41 24.84 20.33
N LEU A 354 -9.47 24.58 21.11
CA LEU A 354 -10.75 24.13 20.57
C LEU A 354 -11.48 25.22 19.77
N ASP A 355 -11.37 26.48 20.18
CA ASP A 355 -11.89 27.65 19.46
C ASP A 355 -10.95 28.14 18.33
N SER A 356 -9.87 27.41 18.05
CA SER A 356 -8.89 27.80 17.02
C SER A 356 -9.39 27.54 15.60
N GLN A 357 -8.92 28.35 14.64
CA GLN A 357 -9.16 28.08 13.23
C GLN A 357 -8.50 26.75 12.80
N ASP A 358 -7.31 26.43 13.32
CA ASP A 358 -6.63 25.16 13.08
C ASP A 358 -7.53 23.94 13.44
N HIS A 359 -8.21 23.97 14.58
CA HIS A 359 -9.15 22.93 15.01
C HIS A 359 -10.43 22.91 14.15
N ALA A 360 -10.99 24.08 13.83
CA ALA A 360 -12.15 24.18 12.93
C ALA A 360 -11.85 23.60 11.53
N ASP A 361 -10.65 23.85 11.00
CA ASP A 361 -10.20 23.32 9.71
C ASP A 361 -10.01 21.79 9.75
N ILE A 362 -9.58 21.23 10.89
CA ILE A 362 -9.48 19.77 11.09
C ILE A 362 -10.87 19.14 11.17
N MET A 363 -11.79 19.73 11.93
CA MET A 363 -13.17 19.25 12.02
C MET A 363 -13.89 19.30 10.67
N GLN A 364 -13.66 20.34 9.86
CA GLN A 364 -14.20 20.39 8.50
C GLN A 364 -13.62 19.28 7.61
N LYS A 365 -12.31 19.02 7.67
CA LYS A 365 -11.68 17.92 6.91
C LYS A 365 -12.22 16.54 7.30
N ALA A 366 -12.57 16.33 8.57
CA ALA A 366 -13.21 15.09 9.02
C ALA A 366 -14.61 14.92 8.41
N ILE A 367 -15.42 15.98 8.39
CA ILE A 367 -16.74 15.99 7.72
C ILE A 367 -16.59 15.74 6.21
N ASP A 368 -15.63 16.38 5.56
CA ASP A 368 -15.37 16.21 4.13
C ASP A 368 -14.90 14.77 3.82
N HIS A 369 -14.10 14.16 4.70
CA HIS A 369 -13.66 12.76 4.58
C HIS A 369 -14.84 11.78 4.66
N ASP A 370 -15.73 11.94 5.64
CA ASP A 370 -16.90 11.05 5.78
C ASP A 370 -17.84 11.19 4.58
N ALA A 371 -18.02 12.41 4.06
CA ALA A 371 -18.75 12.64 2.81
C ALA A 371 -18.08 11.99 1.58
N MET A 372 -16.74 11.87 1.54
CA MET A 372 -16.04 11.12 0.50
C MET A 372 -16.23 9.61 0.64
N LEU A 373 -16.27 9.07 1.86
CA LEU A 373 -16.55 7.64 2.09
C LEU A 373 -17.95 7.25 1.59
N ASP A 374 -18.97 8.07 1.86
CA ASP A 374 -20.33 7.85 1.33
C ASP A 374 -20.35 7.85 -0.21
N GLN A 375 -19.60 8.75 -0.86
CA GLN A 375 -19.48 8.76 -2.33
C GLN A 375 -18.75 7.54 -2.90
N ILE A 376 -17.75 7.00 -2.18
CA ILE A 376 -17.06 5.77 -2.58
C ILE A 376 -18.05 4.60 -2.55
N LYS A 377 -18.80 4.48 -1.45
CA LYS A 377 -19.83 3.45 -1.27
C LYS A 377 -20.92 3.50 -2.36
N GLU A 378 -21.41 4.70 -2.71
CA GLU A 378 -22.38 4.86 -3.81
C GLU A 378 -21.80 4.41 -5.16
N LYS A 379 -20.52 4.72 -5.42
CA LYS A 379 -19.82 4.28 -6.65
C LYS A 379 -19.60 2.77 -6.67
N ASP A 380 -19.29 2.12 -5.56
CA ASP A 380 -19.14 0.67 -5.47
C ASP A 380 -20.47 -0.07 -5.69
N ASP A 381 -21.58 0.47 -5.15
CA ASP A 381 -22.94 -0.01 -5.46
C ASP A 381 -23.26 0.15 -6.96
N MET A 382 -22.88 1.27 -7.57
CA MET A 382 -23.07 1.50 -9.01
C MET A 382 -22.22 0.54 -9.87
N ILE A 383 -20.96 0.32 -9.52
CA ILE A 383 -20.06 -0.65 -10.16
C ILE A 383 -20.63 -2.06 -10.05
N SER A 384 -21.19 -2.41 -8.89
CA SER A 384 -21.82 -3.73 -8.66
C SER A 384 -23.04 -3.94 -9.55
N ARG A 385 -23.91 -2.92 -9.72
CA ARG A 385 -25.04 -2.97 -10.66
C ARG A 385 -24.58 -3.09 -12.12
N LEU A 386 -23.57 -2.31 -12.54
CA LEU A 386 -23.02 -2.37 -13.89
C LEU A 386 -22.38 -3.74 -14.19
N LYS A 387 -21.70 -4.36 -13.23
CA LYS A 387 -21.15 -5.73 -13.37
C LYS A 387 -22.26 -6.79 -13.60
N ILE A 388 -23.40 -6.65 -12.93
CA ILE A 388 -24.57 -7.52 -13.15
C ILE A 388 -25.14 -7.30 -14.55
N GLU A 389 -25.34 -6.03 -14.97
CA GLU A 389 -25.87 -5.70 -16.29
C GLU A 389 -24.96 -6.18 -17.44
N ILE A 390 -23.63 -6.15 -17.26
CA ILE A 390 -22.67 -6.72 -18.21
C ILE A 390 -22.83 -8.24 -18.30
N ARG A 391 -22.90 -8.95 -17.17
CA ARG A 391 -23.11 -10.41 -17.14
C ARG A 391 -24.41 -10.83 -17.84
N ASP A 392 -25.49 -10.08 -17.62
CA ASP A 392 -26.77 -10.36 -18.28
C ASP A 392 -26.67 -10.16 -19.81
N LYS A 393 -25.94 -9.13 -20.26
CA LYS A 393 -25.65 -8.90 -21.69
C LYS A 393 -24.77 -9.98 -22.30
N ASP A 394 -23.76 -10.46 -21.57
CA ASP A 394 -22.89 -11.56 -22.02
C ASP A 394 -23.72 -12.85 -22.22
N GLY A 395 -24.62 -13.19 -21.30
CA GLY A 395 -25.54 -14.32 -21.46
C GLY A 395 -26.50 -14.18 -22.65
N ILE A 396 -26.94 -12.95 -22.97
CA ILE A 396 -27.71 -12.68 -24.20
C ILE A 396 -26.85 -12.90 -25.45
N ILE A 397 -25.58 -12.47 -25.43
CA ILE A 397 -24.63 -12.65 -26.54
C ILE A 397 -24.35 -14.15 -26.77
N GLU A 398 -24.15 -14.93 -25.72
CA GLU A 398 -23.97 -16.39 -25.81
C GLU A 398 -25.19 -17.08 -26.46
N ASN A 399 -26.40 -16.73 -26.03
CA ASN A 399 -27.64 -17.25 -26.61
C ASN A 399 -27.79 -16.87 -28.10
N LEU A 400 -27.53 -15.60 -28.44
CA LEU A 400 -27.54 -15.13 -29.83
C LEU A 400 -26.51 -15.86 -30.70
N ASN A 401 -25.30 -16.11 -30.18
CA ASN A 401 -24.27 -16.89 -30.87
C ASN A 401 -24.72 -18.35 -31.08
N GLY A 402 -25.36 -18.97 -30.09
CA GLY A 402 -25.95 -20.31 -30.23
C GLY A 402 -26.99 -20.38 -31.35
N LEU A 403 -27.92 -19.41 -31.40
CA LEU A 403 -28.93 -19.31 -32.46
C LEU A 403 -28.32 -19.07 -33.85
N VAL A 404 -27.20 -18.35 -33.95
CA VAL A 404 -26.46 -18.17 -35.21
C VAL A 404 -25.80 -19.47 -35.65
N ILE A 405 -25.21 -20.24 -34.73
CA ILE A 405 -24.62 -21.56 -35.03
C ILE A 405 -25.70 -22.53 -35.51
N GLU A 406 -26.85 -22.59 -34.85
CA GLU A 406 -27.98 -23.43 -35.23
C GLU A 406 -28.51 -23.05 -36.63
N LYS A 407 -28.73 -21.76 -36.90
CA LYS A 407 -29.14 -21.27 -38.22
C LYS A 407 -28.13 -21.63 -39.31
N ASN A 408 -26.84 -21.49 -39.04
CA ASN A 408 -25.79 -21.87 -40.00
C ASN A 408 -25.81 -23.39 -40.27
N SER A 409 -26.00 -24.22 -39.23
CA SER A 409 -26.18 -25.68 -39.41
C SER A 409 -27.41 -26.00 -40.26
N HIS A 410 -28.52 -25.30 -40.07
CA HIS A 410 -29.72 -25.44 -40.91
C HIS A 410 -29.51 -24.98 -42.35
N ILE A 411 -28.76 -23.90 -42.59
CA ILE A 411 -28.40 -23.43 -43.92
C ILE A 411 -27.55 -24.49 -44.66
N GLU A 412 -26.56 -25.10 -44.00
CA GLU A 412 -25.75 -26.16 -44.60
C GLU A 412 -26.56 -27.43 -44.90
N LYS A 413 -27.50 -27.82 -44.01
CA LYS A 413 -28.45 -28.92 -44.30
C LYS A 413 -29.31 -28.62 -45.53
N LEU A 414 -29.89 -27.42 -45.61
CA LEU A 414 -30.71 -27.01 -46.75
C LEU A 414 -29.91 -26.90 -48.06
N LYS A 415 -28.62 -26.55 -48.01
CA LYS A 415 -27.71 -26.62 -49.17
C LYS A 415 -27.43 -28.07 -49.60
N ALA A 416 -27.33 -29.00 -48.66
CA ALA A 416 -27.11 -30.42 -48.94
C ALA A 416 -28.39 -31.14 -49.41
N GLU A 417 -29.56 -30.67 -48.99
CA GLU A 417 -30.88 -31.16 -49.41
C GLU A 417 -31.37 -30.52 -50.72
N ALA A 418 -30.76 -29.41 -51.15
CA ALA A 418 -31.00 -28.84 -52.47
C ALA A 418 -30.48 -29.82 -53.54
N PRO A 419 -31.33 -30.29 -54.47
CA PRO A 419 -30.84 -31.11 -55.58
C PRO A 419 -29.84 -30.27 -56.40
N ASP A 420 -28.78 -30.93 -56.89
CA ASP A 420 -27.84 -30.33 -57.85
C ASP A 420 -28.61 -30.01 -59.14
N ASN A 421 -29.18 -28.81 -59.18
CA ASN A 421 -29.91 -28.28 -60.31
C ASN A 421 -28.91 -27.72 -61.32
N GLY A 422 -27.99 -28.60 -61.74
CA GLY A 422 -27.08 -28.43 -62.87
C GLY A 422 -27.83 -28.43 -64.19
N ASP A 423 -28.82 -27.53 -64.32
CA ASP A 423 -29.68 -27.44 -65.48
C ASP A 423 -29.68 -26.00 -66.02
N LYS A 424 -28.99 -25.83 -67.16
CA LYS A 424 -28.97 -24.59 -67.93
C LYS A 424 -30.37 -24.28 -68.48
N LYS A 425 -31.17 -23.49 -67.78
CA LYS A 425 -32.30 -22.80 -68.43
C LYS A 425 -31.83 -21.54 -69.15
N MET A 426 -31.59 -21.72 -70.45
CA MET A 426 -31.56 -20.64 -71.45
C MET A 426 -32.90 -19.88 -71.43
N ILE A 427 -32.93 -18.67 -70.87
CA ILE A 427 -33.91 -17.62 -71.20
C ILE A 427 -33.14 -16.29 -71.27
N ASP A 428 -33.15 -15.66 -72.44
CA ASP A 428 -32.58 -14.34 -72.78
C ASP A 428 -31.15 -13.98 -72.32
N GLY A 429 -30.18 -14.57 -73.02
CA GLY A 429 -29.30 -13.73 -73.86
C GLY A 429 -28.26 -12.82 -73.20
N LYS A 430 -28.01 -12.92 -71.89
CA LYS A 430 -26.86 -12.29 -71.23
C LYS A 430 -26.16 -13.25 -70.29
N GLU A 431 -24.85 -13.36 -70.43
CA GLU A 431 -23.99 -13.95 -69.40
C GLU A 431 -24.14 -13.12 -68.12
N VAL A 432 -24.61 -13.75 -67.05
CA VAL A 432 -24.43 -13.25 -65.69
C VAL A 432 -23.17 -13.92 -65.17
N GLU A 433 -22.13 -13.13 -64.96
CA GLU A 433 -20.87 -13.61 -64.38
C GLU A 433 -21.16 -14.35 -63.07
N LYS A 434 -20.48 -15.49 -62.86
CA LYS A 434 -20.47 -16.16 -61.56
C LYS A 434 -19.76 -15.23 -60.57
N ASN A 435 -20.54 -14.45 -59.83
CA ASN A 435 -20.03 -13.66 -58.73
C ASN A 435 -19.75 -14.61 -57.54
N THR A 436 -18.66 -15.37 -57.62
CA THR A 436 -18.13 -16.22 -56.55
C THR A 436 -17.53 -15.36 -55.45
N ASN A 437 -18.39 -14.56 -54.81
CA ASN A 437 -18.03 -13.81 -53.63
C ASN A 437 -18.22 -14.71 -52.40
N GLU A 438 -17.35 -15.72 -52.27
CA GLU A 438 -17.14 -16.45 -51.02
C GLU A 438 -16.50 -15.51 -50.00
N GLN A 439 -17.29 -14.57 -49.46
CA GLN A 439 -16.93 -13.90 -48.23
C GLN A 439 -16.97 -14.92 -47.10
N LYS A 440 -15.82 -15.57 -46.85
CA LYS A 440 -15.54 -16.29 -45.61
C LYS A 440 -15.74 -15.31 -44.46
N PHE A 441 -16.88 -15.42 -43.79
CA PHE A 441 -17.17 -14.65 -42.59
C PHE A 441 -16.25 -15.12 -41.47
N THR A 442 -15.25 -14.32 -41.11
CA THR A 442 -14.47 -14.53 -39.90
C THR A 442 -15.34 -14.18 -38.68
N PRO A 443 -15.43 -15.05 -37.67
CA PRO A 443 -16.19 -14.75 -36.46
C PRO A 443 -15.66 -13.47 -35.80
N PRO A 444 -16.52 -12.67 -35.14
CA PRO A 444 -16.08 -11.45 -34.47
C PRO A 444 -15.12 -11.79 -33.33
N LYS A 445 -13.95 -11.12 -33.31
CA LYS A 445 -12.92 -11.32 -32.29
C LYS A 445 -13.49 -11.20 -30.87
N THR A 446 -13.11 -12.14 -30.02
CA THR A 446 -13.41 -12.16 -28.59
C THR A 446 -12.80 -10.96 -27.88
N LEU A 447 -13.25 -10.68 -26.64
CA LEU A 447 -12.69 -9.58 -25.85
C LEU A 447 -11.18 -9.76 -25.60
N ALA A 448 -10.73 -11.00 -25.35
CA ALA A 448 -9.33 -11.34 -25.17
C ALA A 448 -8.49 -11.07 -26.45
N GLU A 449 -9.02 -11.41 -27.63
CA GLU A 449 -8.35 -11.11 -28.91
C GLU A 449 -8.31 -9.60 -29.20
N LYS A 450 -9.37 -8.84 -28.86
CA LYS A 450 -9.38 -7.38 -28.99
C LYS A 450 -8.40 -6.69 -28.04
N ILE A 451 -8.26 -7.18 -26.81
CA ILE A 451 -7.24 -6.70 -25.86
C ILE A 451 -5.83 -7.04 -26.39
N LYS A 452 -5.64 -8.22 -26.96
CA LYS A 452 -4.37 -8.63 -27.56
C LYS A 452 -3.98 -7.79 -28.78
N ASP A 453 -4.93 -7.53 -29.68
CA ASP A 453 -4.74 -6.60 -30.82
C ASP A 453 -4.33 -5.21 -30.32
N PHE A 454 -5.11 -4.67 -29.36
CA PHE A 454 -4.85 -3.33 -28.80
C PHE A 454 -3.46 -3.24 -28.17
N LEU A 455 -3.02 -4.25 -27.42
CA LEU A 455 -1.68 -4.27 -26.83
C LEU A 455 -0.57 -4.47 -27.87
N SER A 456 -0.82 -5.14 -29.00
CA SER A 456 0.17 -5.30 -30.08
C SER A 456 0.40 -4.04 -30.92
N ASP A 457 -0.40 -2.98 -30.75
CA ASP A 457 -0.14 -1.67 -31.36
C ASP A 457 0.77 -0.78 -30.48
N PHE A 458 1.14 -1.21 -29.26
CA PHE A 458 1.97 -0.47 -28.30
C PHE A 458 3.33 -1.14 -27.95
N PHE A 459 3.64 -2.31 -28.53
CA PHE A 459 4.90 -3.04 -28.37
C PHE A 459 5.44 -3.52 -29.72
#